data_AF-A0A7J9D1B1-F1
#
_entry.id   AF-A0A7J9D1B1-F1
#
_cell.length_a   1.000
_cell.length_b   1.000
_cell.length_c   1.000
_cell.angle_alpha   90.00
_cell.angle_beta   90.00
_cell.angle_gamma   90.00
#
_symmetry.space_group_name_H-M   'P 1'
#
loop_
_entity.id
_entity.type
_entity.pdbx_description
1 polymer ?
#
loop_
_entity_poly.entity_id
_entity_poly.type
_entity_poly.pdbx_seq_one_letter_code
_entity_poly.pdbx_strand_id
1 'polypeptide(L)'
;MLTNLYYTPESDEGVPFLGQAQGSLYTIGNNTALEIMYRVNASGAEIPPIDDIGMFWGWLADDNYLTIAKPSALPVNISINLTFSGIPSYPALREVYITARTLGMNKTQNKNYQLTWELPVDSGFNYFVRLHFCEFQIYITKQGDRVFEISLTNLTTKIKADIICW
;
A
#
# COMPACT_ATOMS: atom_id res chain seq x y z
N MET A 1 7.00 -8.41 -23.05
CA MET A 1 7.52 -7.55 -21.96
C MET A 1 6.34 -6.85 -21.32
N LEU A 2 6.32 -6.76 -19.99
CA LEU A 2 5.29 -6.00 -19.27
C LEU A 2 5.47 -4.50 -19.57
N THR A 3 4.42 -3.85 -20.06
CA THR A 3 4.41 -2.40 -20.32
C THR A 3 3.63 -1.70 -19.20
N ASN A 4 4.10 -0.51 -18.77
CA ASN A 4 3.39 0.41 -17.86
C ASN A 4 3.22 -0.02 -16.40
N LEU A 5 4.19 -0.73 -15.82
CA LEU A 5 4.12 -1.12 -14.40
C LEU A 5 4.18 0.06 -13.42
N TYR A 6 4.85 1.13 -13.84
CA TYR A 6 5.03 2.36 -13.07
C TYR A 6 4.71 3.63 -13.86
N TYR A 7 4.40 3.50 -15.15
CA TYR A 7 4.11 4.63 -16.02
C TYR A 7 2.61 4.83 -16.10
N THR A 8 2.21 6.09 -16.00
CA THR A 8 0.86 6.51 -16.33
C THR A 8 0.71 6.40 -17.85
N PRO A 9 -0.27 5.63 -18.38
CA PRO A 9 -0.57 5.68 -19.81
C PRO A 9 -0.85 7.11 -20.25
N GLU A 10 -0.56 7.49 -21.50
CA GLU A 10 -0.82 8.86 -22.00
C GLU A 10 -2.30 9.28 -21.88
N SER A 11 -3.22 8.31 -21.74
CA SER A 11 -4.65 8.52 -21.56
C SER A 11 -5.10 8.72 -20.10
N ASP A 12 -4.20 8.62 -19.14
CA ASP A 12 -4.50 8.67 -17.70
C ASP A 12 -4.08 10.03 -17.11
N GLU A 13 -4.94 10.60 -16.26
CA GLU A 13 -4.83 11.98 -15.79
C GLU A 13 -3.67 12.20 -14.81
N GLY A 14 -3.02 11.12 -14.36
CA GLY A 14 -1.93 11.15 -13.39
C GLY A 14 -2.36 10.70 -12.00
N VAL A 15 -1.42 10.70 -11.06
CA VAL A 15 -1.66 10.32 -9.66
C VAL A 15 -1.77 11.56 -8.76
N PRO A 16 -2.54 11.52 -7.66
CA PRO A 16 -2.65 12.65 -6.75
C PRO A 16 -1.27 13.12 -6.25
N PHE A 17 -0.95 14.40 -6.47
CA PHE A 17 0.31 14.99 -6.03
C PHE A 17 0.14 15.73 -4.71
N LEU A 18 0.43 15.03 -3.62
CA LEU A 18 0.26 15.54 -2.28
C LEU A 18 1.35 16.57 -1.93
N GLY A 19 0.99 17.59 -1.15
CA GLY A 19 1.88 18.70 -0.79
C GLY A 19 1.87 19.87 -1.77
N GLN A 20 1.10 19.77 -2.87
CA GLN A 20 0.79 20.87 -3.78
C GLN A 20 -0.63 21.40 -3.56
N ALA A 21 -1.08 22.34 -4.41
CA ALA A 21 -2.46 22.82 -4.39
C ALA A 21 -3.46 21.66 -4.50
N GLN A 22 -4.57 21.75 -3.76
CA GLN A 22 -5.58 20.69 -3.71
C GLN A 22 -6.05 20.30 -5.12
N GLY A 23 -6.05 19.01 -5.42
CA GLY A 23 -6.45 18.48 -6.74
C GLY A 23 -5.35 18.44 -7.79
N SER A 24 -4.10 18.79 -7.45
CA SER A 24 -2.97 18.63 -8.38
C SER A 24 -2.69 17.16 -8.66
N LEU A 25 -2.45 16.83 -9.93
CA LEU A 25 -2.04 15.51 -10.40
C LEU A 25 -0.58 15.54 -10.87
N TYR A 26 0.12 14.41 -10.72
CA TYR A 26 1.46 14.20 -11.22
C TYR A 26 1.46 13.05 -12.24
N THR A 27 2.01 13.30 -13.42
CA THR A 27 2.11 12.29 -14.48
C THR A 27 3.49 11.65 -14.44
N ILE A 28 3.56 10.32 -14.32
CA ILE A 28 4.81 9.57 -14.42
C ILE A 28 4.97 9.12 -15.87
N GLY A 29 5.60 9.98 -16.67
CA GLY A 29 5.86 9.72 -18.09
C GLY A 29 6.99 8.72 -18.33
N ASN A 30 7.10 8.24 -19.58
CA ASN A 30 8.19 7.36 -20.03
C ASN A 30 9.60 8.00 -19.96
N ASN A 31 9.67 9.30 -19.72
CA ASN A 31 10.87 10.10 -19.51
C ASN A 31 11.26 10.24 -18.03
N THR A 32 10.53 9.60 -17.11
CA THR A 32 10.78 9.64 -15.68
C THR A 32 11.47 8.36 -15.24
N ALA A 33 12.63 8.49 -14.59
CA ALA A 33 13.29 7.36 -13.93
C ALA A 33 12.82 7.27 -12.46
N LEU A 34 12.61 6.05 -11.97
CA LEU A 34 12.25 5.80 -10.58
C LEU A 34 13.31 4.92 -9.93
N GLU A 35 13.67 5.27 -8.70
CA GLU A 35 14.48 4.45 -7.81
C GLU A 35 13.58 3.81 -6.76
N ILE A 36 13.77 2.51 -6.49
CA ILE A 36 13.02 1.80 -5.46
C ILE A 36 13.71 2.06 -4.12
N MET A 37 13.09 2.88 -3.27
CA MET A 37 13.59 3.12 -1.91
C MET A 37 13.21 1.98 -0.97
N TYR A 38 11.91 1.63 -0.96
CA TYR A 38 11.37 0.62 -0.07
C TYR A 38 10.28 -0.19 -0.74
N ARG A 39 10.25 -1.48 -0.41
CA ARG A 39 9.16 -2.39 -0.73
C ARG A 39 8.91 -3.23 0.50
N VAL A 40 7.77 -3.02 1.15
CA VAL A 40 7.47 -3.54 2.49
C VAL A 40 6.26 -4.45 2.45
N ASN A 41 6.38 -5.63 3.07
CA ASN A 41 5.31 -6.61 3.21
C ASN A 41 4.64 -6.46 4.59
N ALA A 42 3.41 -5.93 4.62
CA ALA A 42 2.71 -5.63 5.87
C ALA A 42 2.30 -6.91 6.61
N SER A 43 2.86 -7.12 7.81
CA SER A 43 2.67 -8.32 8.64
C SER A 43 3.11 -9.64 7.98
N GLY A 44 3.80 -9.57 6.84
CA GLY A 44 4.33 -10.73 6.15
C GLY A 44 5.81 -10.91 6.42
N ALA A 45 6.32 -12.11 6.10
CA ALA A 45 7.75 -12.37 6.15
C ALA A 45 8.48 -11.58 5.05
N GLU A 46 9.78 -11.39 5.27
CA GLU A 46 10.69 -10.92 4.21
C GLU A 46 10.67 -11.91 3.04
N ILE A 47 10.58 -11.39 1.82
CA ILE A 47 10.62 -12.17 0.59
C ILE A 47 11.91 -11.80 -0.14
N PRO A 48 12.88 -12.71 -0.23
CA PRO A 48 14.13 -12.41 -0.92
C PRO A 48 13.89 -12.31 -2.44
N PRO A 49 14.73 -11.55 -3.17
CA PRO A 49 14.61 -11.41 -4.62
C PRO A 49 14.49 -12.72 -5.40
N ILE A 50 15.14 -13.79 -4.93
CA ILE A 50 15.10 -15.09 -5.60
C ILE A 50 13.71 -15.74 -5.60
N ASP A 51 12.87 -15.39 -4.63
CA ASP A 51 11.53 -15.93 -4.46
C ASP A 51 10.46 -15.06 -5.14
N ASP A 52 10.86 -13.90 -5.69
CA ASP A 52 9.97 -13.04 -6.48
C ASP A 52 9.94 -13.44 -7.95
N ILE A 53 8.85 -14.12 -8.32
CA ILE A 53 8.65 -14.71 -9.63
C ILE A 53 8.51 -13.60 -10.68
N GLY A 54 9.57 -13.41 -11.47
CA GLY A 54 9.56 -12.65 -12.71
C GLY A 54 10.15 -11.24 -12.63
N MET A 55 10.30 -10.66 -11.43
CA MET A 55 10.84 -9.31 -11.26
C MET A 55 12.06 -9.22 -10.34
N PHE A 56 12.37 -10.30 -9.61
CA PHE A 56 13.50 -10.38 -8.69
C PHE A 56 13.53 -9.24 -7.66
N TRP A 57 12.36 -8.95 -7.12
CA TRP A 57 12.15 -7.88 -6.16
C TRP A 57 12.15 -8.41 -4.73
N GLY A 58 13.02 -7.84 -3.88
CA GLY A 58 12.98 -8.09 -2.44
C GLY A 58 11.82 -7.33 -1.78
N TRP A 59 11.11 -7.99 -0.85
CA TRP A 59 10.14 -7.37 0.04
C TRP A 59 10.64 -7.46 1.48
N LEU A 60 10.71 -6.33 2.16
CA LEU A 60 11.15 -6.21 3.54
C LEU A 60 9.98 -6.49 4.50
N ALA A 61 10.25 -7.12 5.64
CA ALA A 61 9.26 -7.20 6.72
C ALA A 61 8.95 -5.80 7.29
N ASP A 62 7.68 -5.54 7.61
CA ASP A 62 7.24 -4.22 8.05
C ASP A 62 7.61 -3.84 9.47
N ASP A 63 7.87 -4.83 10.34
CA ASP A 63 8.21 -4.63 11.75
C ASP A 63 9.42 -3.69 11.95
N ASN A 64 10.38 -3.69 11.02
CA ASN A 64 11.57 -2.84 11.07
C ASN A 64 11.26 -1.35 10.86
N TYR A 65 10.10 -1.02 10.28
CA TYR A 65 9.70 0.35 9.94
C TYR A 65 8.49 0.82 10.76
N LEU A 66 7.91 -0.06 11.58
CA LEU A 66 6.70 0.22 12.33
C LEU A 66 7.03 0.94 13.64
N THR A 67 6.72 2.24 13.74
CA THR A 67 7.03 3.05 14.93
C THR A 67 5.88 3.13 15.92
N ILE A 68 4.63 3.08 15.44
CA ILE A 68 3.44 3.01 16.30
C ILE A 68 2.59 1.79 15.91
N ALA A 69 2.59 0.77 16.76
CA ALA A 69 1.99 -0.53 16.47
C ALA A 69 0.73 -0.91 17.28
N LYS A 70 0.35 -0.20 18.36
CA LYS A 70 -0.19 -0.90 19.56
C LYS A 70 -1.69 -0.75 19.87
N PRO A 71 -2.47 -1.82 20.08
CA PRO A 71 -2.29 -3.22 19.65
C PRO A 71 -2.80 -3.45 18.21
N SER A 72 -1.94 -3.87 17.29
CA SER A 72 -2.34 -4.25 15.93
C SER A 72 -2.86 -5.69 15.88
N ALA A 73 -3.75 -5.97 14.93
CA ALA A 73 -4.10 -7.32 14.53
C ALA A 73 -3.40 -7.69 13.22
N LEU A 74 -2.99 -8.96 13.12
CA LEU A 74 -2.18 -9.53 12.05
C LEU A 74 -2.97 -10.61 11.30
N PRO A 75 -4.07 -10.25 10.60
CA PRO A 75 -4.85 -11.22 9.85
C PRO A 75 -4.02 -11.85 8.74
N VAL A 76 -4.17 -13.17 8.58
CA VAL A 76 -3.61 -13.96 7.48
C VAL A 76 -4.68 -14.90 6.95
N ASN A 77 -4.76 -15.05 5.63
CA ASN A 77 -5.65 -16.02 5.02
C ASN A 77 -5.00 -16.72 3.82
N ILE A 78 -4.39 -17.87 4.08
CA ILE A 78 -3.68 -18.67 3.08
C ILE A 78 -4.61 -19.38 2.09
N SER A 79 -5.88 -19.57 2.47
CA SER A 79 -6.85 -20.37 1.72
C SER A 79 -7.65 -19.58 0.69
N ILE A 80 -7.53 -18.26 0.64
CA ILE A 80 -8.26 -17.45 -0.34
C ILE A 80 -7.78 -17.70 -1.76
N ASN A 81 -8.71 -17.58 -2.70
CA ASN A 81 -8.38 -17.40 -4.09
C ASN A 81 -8.44 -15.90 -4.40
N LEU A 82 -7.31 -15.31 -4.77
CA LEU A 82 -7.22 -13.86 -5.02
C LEU A 82 -7.90 -13.54 -6.35
N THR A 83 -8.83 -12.59 -6.32
CA THR A 83 -9.43 -12.00 -7.52
C THR A 83 -9.04 -10.53 -7.60
N PHE A 84 -8.38 -10.15 -8.68
CA PHE A 84 -7.96 -8.77 -8.93
C PHE A 84 -8.96 -8.07 -9.85
N SER A 85 -9.55 -6.97 -9.39
CA SER A 85 -10.44 -6.14 -10.20
C SER A 85 -9.63 -5.08 -10.94
N GLY A 86 -9.61 -5.12 -12.28
CA GLY A 86 -9.03 -4.06 -13.12
C GLY A 86 -7.50 -3.91 -13.09
N ILE A 87 -6.81 -4.60 -12.18
CA ILE A 87 -5.36 -4.61 -12.07
C ILE A 87 -4.85 -5.96 -12.59
N PRO A 88 -3.84 -5.99 -13.46
CA PRO A 88 -3.22 -7.24 -13.83
C PRO A 88 -2.60 -7.94 -12.60
N SER A 89 -2.54 -9.27 -12.56
CA SER A 89 -2.10 -10.03 -11.37
C SER A 89 -0.60 -9.97 -11.05
N TYR A 90 0.14 -9.03 -11.63
CA TYR A 90 1.61 -8.98 -11.60
C TYR A 90 2.28 -7.93 -10.67
N PRO A 91 1.61 -6.93 -10.06
CA PRO A 91 2.32 -5.85 -9.38
C PRO A 91 2.93 -6.27 -8.03
N ALA A 92 2.49 -7.39 -7.45
CA ALA A 92 3.07 -8.00 -6.26
C ALA A 92 2.71 -9.49 -6.19
N LEU A 93 3.50 -10.24 -5.42
CA LEU A 93 3.29 -11.67 -5.17
C LEU A 93 2.01 -11.92 -4.35
N ARG A 94 1.46 -13.13 -4.46
CA ARG A 94 0.31 -13.58 -3.66
C ARG A 94 0.54 -13.36 -2.17
N GLU A 95 1.77 -13.61 -1.73
CA GLU A 95 2.27 -13.53 -0.37
C GLU A 95 2.05 -12.14 0.25
N VAL A 96 2.03 -11.08 -0.57
CA VAL A 96 1.77 -9.69 -0.12
C VAL A 96 0.28 -9.44 0.16
N TYR A 97 -0.61 -10.18 -0.48
CA TYR A 97 -2.06 -9.95 -0.42
C TYR A 97 -2.79 -10.88 0.55
N ILE A 98 -2.13 -11.94 1.03
CA ILE A 98 -2.70 -12.89 2.01
C ILE A 98 -2.39 -12.52 3.46
N THR A 99 -1.54 -11.52 3.69
CA THR A 99 -1.21 -10.94 5.00
C THR A 99 -1.61 -9.47 5.03
N ALA A 100 -1.97 -8.97 6.20
CA ALA A 100 -2.17 -7.54 6.41
C ALA A 100 -1.91 -7.16 7.87
N ARG A 101 -1.67 -5.87 8.12
CA ARG A 101 -1.66 -5.30 9.47
C ARG A 101 -2.83 -4.34 9.62
N THR A 102 -3.57 -4.47 10.71
CA THR A 102 -4.74 -3.64 11.01
C THR A 102 -4.74 -3.18 12.46
N LEU A 103 -5.59 -2.21 12.81
CA LEU A 103 -5.83 -1.84 14.21
C LEU A 103 -6.66 -2.89 14.98
N GLY A 104 -7.23 -3.89 14.29
CA GLY A 104 -8.15 -4.87 14.86
C GLY A 104 -9.61 -4.39 14.90
N MET A 105 -10.48 -5.16 15.56
CA MET A 105 -11.93 -4.94 15.58
C MET A 105 -12.43 -4.04 16.72
N ASN A 106 -11.56 -3.70 17.68
CA ASN A 106 -11.95 -2.92 18.85
C ASN A 106 -12.00 -1.42 18.52
N LYS A 107 -13.19 -0.94 18.15
CA LYS A 107 -13.43 0.46 17.76
C LYS A 107 -12.96 1.49 18.79
N THR A 108 -13.03 1.17 20.08
CA THR A 108 -12.58 2.09 21.15
C THR A 108 -11.06 2.21 21.15
N GLN A 109 -10.34 1.09 20.99
CA GLN A 109 -8.88 1.10 20.90
C GLN A 109 -8.39 1.75 19.61
N ASN A 110 -9.06 1.48 18.48
CA ASN A 110 -8.69 2.02 17.16
C ASN A 110 -8.74 3.56 17.10
N LYS A 111 -9.46 4.22 18.01
CA LYS A 111 -9.52 5.68 18.10
C LYS A 111 -8.37 6.30 18.90
N ASN A 112 -7.65 5.50 19.67
CA ASN A 112 -6.66 5.99 20.63
C ASN A 112 -5.27 6.15 20.02
N TYR A 113 -5.02 5.57 18.84
CA TYR A 113 -3.74 5.62 18.18
C TYR A 113 -3.88 5.40 16.67
N GLN A 114 -2.82 5.73 15.94
CA GLN A 114 -2.71 5.48 14.51
C GLN A 114 -1.61 4.44 14.29
N LEU A 115 -1.81 3.58 13.28
CA LEU A 115 -0.78 2.65 12.85
C LEU A 115 0.21 3.44 12.00
N THR A 116 1.47 3.48 12.41
CA THR A 116 2.47 4.40 11.82
C THR A 116 3.71 3.63 11.41
N TRP A 117 4.09 3.81 10.14
CA TRP A 117 5.38 3.40 9.60
C TRP A 117 6.21 4.63 9.29
N GLU A 118 7.49 4.59 9.63
CA GLU A 118 8.46 5.63 9.30
C GLU A 118 9.54 5.03 8.40
N LEU A 119 9.67 5.61 7.21
CA LEU A 119 10.64 5.20 6.21
C LEU A 119 11.50 6.43 5.90
N PRO A 120 12.77 6.47 6.37
CA PRO A 120 13.67 7.58 6.09
C PRO A 120 13.93 7.70 4.59
N VAL A 121 13.88 8.90 4.05
CA VAL A 121 14.13 9.15 2.61
C VAL A 121 15.00 10.38 2.42
N ASP A 122 15.60 10.52 1.24
CA ASP A 122 16.46 11.65 0.91
C ASP A 122 15.66 12.96 0.72
N SER A 123 16.22 14.09 1.14
CA SER A 123 15.60 15.38 0.88
C SER A 123 15.79 15.81 -0.58
N GLY A 124 14.83 16.53 -1.16
CA GLY A 124 14.96 17.17 -2.48
C GLY A 124 14.39 16.38 -3.66
N PHE A 125 13.73 15.24 -3.39
CA PHE A 125 13.07 14.41 -4.40
C PHE A 125 11.56 14.34 -4.20
N ASN A 126 10.84 14.02 -5.28
CA ASN A 126 9.43 13.64 -5.23
C ASN A 126 9.33 12.13 -5.03
N TYR A 127 8.40 11.70 -4.18
CA TYR A 127 8.23 10.29 -3.82
C TYR A 127 6.92 9.73 -4.38
N PHE A 128 7.02 8.60 -5.07
CA PHE A 128 5.86 7.81 -5.47
C PHE A 128 5.58 6.73 -4.42
N VAL A 129 4.44 6.84 -3.74
CA VAL A 129 4.01 5.88 -2.72
C VAL A 129 2.88 5.03 -3.29
N ARG A 130 3.10 3.71 -3.38
CA ARG A 130 2.09 2.73 -3.79
C ARG A 130 1.71 1.87 -2.59
N LEU A 131 0.42 1.89 -2.24
CA LEU A 131 -0.15 1.06 -1.18
C LEU A 131 -0.90 -0.12 -1.81
N HIS A 132 -0.65 -1.32 -1.28
CA HIS A 132 -1.29 -2.56 -1.71
C HIS A 132 -2.34 -2.96 -0.68
N PHE A 133 -3.57 -3.22 -1.15
CA PHE A 133 -4.68 -3.61 -0.30
C PHE A 133 -5.34 -4.90 -0.82
N CYS A 134 -5.78 -5.74 0.11
CA CYS A 134 -6.67 -6.86 -0.14
C CYS A 134 -7.58 -7.03 1.08
N GLU A 135 -8.89 -7.07 0.86
CA GLU A 135 -9.85 -7.41 1.90
C GLU A 135 -10.15 -8.91 1.86
N PHE A 136 -9.80 -9.61 2.93
CA PHE A 136 -10.03 -11.06 3.04
C PHE A 136 -10.60 -11.46 4.40
N GLN A 137 -10.90 -10.50 5.28
CA GLN A 137 -11.46 -10.81 6.59
C GLN A 137 -12.96 -11.08 6.47
N ILE A 138 -13.39 -12.26 6.94
CA ILE A 138 -14.77 -12.76 6.79
C ILE A 138 -15.86 -11.87 7.41
N TYR A 139 -15.49 -10.94 8.30
CA TYR A 139 -16.43 -10.01 8.94
C TYR A 139 -16.56 -8.67 8.21
N ILE A 140 -15.73 -8.41 7.21
CA ILE A 140 -15.71 -7.19 6.40
C ILE A 140 -16.14 -7.59 4.99
N THR A 141 -17.42 -7.41 4.67
CA THR A 141 -18.04 -7.98 3.47
C THR A 141 -18.77 -6.96 2.62
N LYS A 142 -19.04 -5.78 3.17
CA LYS A 142 -19.80 -4.71 2.51
C LYS A 142 -19.07 -3.38 2.63
N GLN A 143 -19.31 -2.52 1.64
CA GLN A 143 -18.90 -1.12 1.69
C GLN A 143 -19.35 -0.49 3.02
N GLY A 144 -18.45 0.25 3.66
CA GLY A 144 -18.65 0.91 4.93
C GLY A 144 -18.29 0.06 6.16
N ASP A 145 -18.11 -1.26 6.02
CA ASP A 145 -17.73 -2.13 7.14
C ASP A 145 -16.36 -1.72 7.72
N ARG A 146 -15.43 -1.33 6.84
CA ARG A 146 -14.12 -0.80 7.21
C ARG A 146 -13.73 0.40 6.37
N VAL A 147 -13.72 1.55 7.03
CA VAL A 147 -13.28 2.81 6.45
C VAL A 147 -12.17 3.38 7.31
N PHE A 148 -11.06 3.78 6.69
CA PHE A 148 -9.90 4.33 7.39
C PHE A 148 -9.34 5.55 6.65
N GLU A 149 -8.58 6.36 7.39
CA GLU A 149 -7.86 7.50 6.84
C GLU A 149 -6.38 7.14 6.69
N ILE A 150 -5.83 7.42 5.52
CA ILE A 150 -4.40 7.35 5.23
C ILE A 150 -3.87 8.78 5.29
N SER A 151 -2.82 8.99 6.06
CA SER A 151 -2.12 10.26 6.15
C SER A 151 -0.64 10.04 5.96
N LEU A 152 0.00 10.92 5.20
CA LEU A 152 1.45 11.00 5.09
C LEU A 152 1.95 12.18 5.94
N THR A 153 3.01 11.96 6.71
CA THR A 153 3.57 12.98 7.60
C THR A 153 3.94 14.24 6.83
N ASN A 154 3.72 15.40 7.44
CA ASN A 154 3.90 16.74 6.85
C ASN A 154 2.92 17.10 5.72
N LEU A 155 1.94 16.26 5.42
CA LEU A 155 0.87 16.56 4.47
C LEU A 155 -0.46 16.73 5.21
N THR A 156 -1.19 17.80 4.89
CA THR A 156 -2.50 18.09 5.49
C THR A 156 -3.59 17.18 4.93
N THR A 157 -3.39 16.67 3.71
CA THR A 157 -4.37 15.85 3.01
C THR A 157 -4.45 14.46 3.61
N LYS A 158 -5.66 14.06 4.00
CA LYS A 158 -5.98 12.70 4.37
C LYS A 158 -6.80 12.04 3.27
N ILE A 159 -6.49 10.78 3.01
CA ILE A 159 -7.18 9.97 2.02
C ILE A 159 -8.10 9.01 2.76
N LYS A 160 -9.40 9.10 2.50
CA LYS A 160 -10.39 8.20 3.09
C LYS A 160 -10.53 6.97 2.20
N ALA A 161 -10.25 5.79 2.74
CA ALA A 161 -10.23 4.53 2.00
C ALA A 161 -11.23 3.50 2.54
N ASP A 162 -11.83 2.77 1.60
CA ASP A 162 -12.65 1.59 1.81
C ASP A 162 -12.31 0.59 0.72
N ILE A 163 -11.66 -0.52 1.09
CA ILE A 163 -11.07 -1.48 0.13
C ILE A 163 -12.15 -2.15 -0.73
N ILE A 164 -13.39 -2.25 -0.25
CA ILE A 164 -14.47 -2.92 -0.99
C ILE A 164 -14.94 -2.09 -2.19
N CYS A 165 -14.74 -0.76 -2.18
CA CYS A 165 -15.17 0.14 -3.26
C CYS A 165 -14.07 1.11 -3.71
N TRP A 166 -12.80 0.76 -3.49
CA TRP A 166 -11.63 1.59 -3.74
C TRP A 166 -11.36 1.80 -5.24
#